data_AF-A0A9X1PHY7-F1
#
_entry.id   AF-A0A9X1PHY7-F1
#
_cell.length_a   1.000
_cell.length_b   1.000
_cell.length_c   1.000
_cell.angle_alpha   90.00
_cell.angle_beta   90.00
_cell.angle_gamma   90.00
#
_symmetry.space_group_name_H-M   'P 1'
#
loop_
_entity.id
_entity.type
_entity.pdbx_description
1 polymer ?
#
loop_
_entity_poly.entity_id
_entity_poly.type
_entity_poly.pdbx_seq_one_letter_code
_entity_poly.pdbx_strand_id
1 'polypeptide(L)'
;MNATRYWLLVLLPFTISFNIFGQEIPILKSHTYNISIRDGDDFRKGRWNIDPKVNPDIYEAPIAIDEKYKLVTFITDVDSLQIRVEKGKTYPFLIIVNEKDSAFTQVRTVKSAVNFNKDYIRSHEGKTFVEIPDVYELVNIIIALTSTGKNNDGLVAKNTAYYKEVMNWFGKYEQEPVIMKIDSVLSKSYVEYFSIKMNAYSFNFNSSGKIVQNPIYDRLTSVNSLRPYLKELQSFSDKSKFEHFFKQNQLLYNQQISTYRDSTGLMEMQKWLGKNFPKTKYNSYKIVFSPLVGNNQSANWYEYNGFKEVQAHVNFPYRREEEKGEFSSAALHVKDGNIVFTELNHNFIGPEIQKSEYQKGIKVAFEKLDTWIENGSPAERAYNNARACFDEYMNWALVSLRYIDYAPPGEQDKLILKMEKYQVEVRGFKKFAEFDQFLIQLYKKRKVDQVVADLYPQIVEWFVKNK
;
A
#
# COMPACT_ATOMS: atom_id res chain seq x y z
N MET A 1 95.47 -25.02 28.91
CA MET A 1 94.42 -25.90 28.34
C MET A 1 93.18 -25.71 29.18
N ASN A 2 92.15 -25.02 28.68
CA ASN A 2 90.82 -25.00 29.30
C ASN A 2 89.78 -24.83 28.19
N ALA A 3 88.80 -25.73 28.23
CA ALA A 3 87.88 -26.06 27.17
C ALA A 3 86.78 -25.02 26.98
N THR A 4 86.52 -24.67 25.71
CA THR A 4 85.37 -23.88 25.27
C THR A 4 84.11 -24.75 25.30
N ARG A 5 83.18 -24.49 26.22
CA ARG A 5 81.84 -25.11 26.25
C ARG A 5 80.85 -24.20 25.53
N TYR A 6 80.33 -24.68 24.39
CA TYR A 6 79.18 -24.10 23.71
C TYR A 6 77.89 -24.57 24.41
N TRP A 7 77.06 -23.62 24.87
CA TRP A 7 75.69 -23.89 25.33
C TRP A 7 74.71 -23.65 24.18
N LEU A 8 74.08 -24.73 23.71
CA LEU A 8 72.94 -24.70 22.80
C LEU A 8 71.71 -24.14 23.54
N LEU A 9 71.23 -22.97 23.13
CA LEU A 9 69.95 -22.41 23.57
C LEU A 9 68.85 -22.97 22.66
N VAL A 10 68.05 -23.90 23.18
CA VAL A 10 66.86 -24.44 22.53
C VAL A 10 65.72 -23.43 22.65
N LEU A 11 65.36 -22.79 21.54
CA LEU A 11 64.18 -21.94 21.39
C LEU A 11 62.93 -22.83 21.26
N LEU A 12 62.14 -22.93 22.33
CA LEU A 12 60.80 -23.54 22.32
C LEU A 12 59.81 -22.59 21.62
N PRO A 13 59.09 -23.02 20.57
CA PRO A 13 58.08 -22.20 19.94
C PRO A 13 56.84 -22.13 20.84
N PHE A 14 56.52 -20.93 21.34
CA PHE A 14 55.23 -20.61 21.95
C PHE A 14 54.18 -20.61 20.84
N THR A 15 53.40 -21.68 20.73
CA THR A 15 52.19 -21.71 19.92
C THR A 15 51.08 -20.97 20.67
N ILE A 16 50.78 -19.75 20.22
CA ILE A 16 49.58 -19.01 20.65
C ILE A 16 48.38 -19.67 19.98
N SER A 17 47.68 -20.53 20.71
CA SER A 17 46.39 -21.08 20.29
C SER A 17 45.33 -19.98 20.34
N PHE A 18 44.98 -19.41 19.19
CA PHE A 18 43.77 -18.61 19.05
C PHE A 18 42.55 -19.52 19.22
N ASN A 19 41.86 -19.44 20.36
CA ASN A 19 40.52 -19.97 20.49
C ASN A 19 39.57 -19.11 19.65
N ILE A 20 39.30 -19.55 18.42
CA ILE A 20 38.16 -19.07 17.64
C ILE A 20 36.93 -19.68 18.32
N PHE A 21 36.24 -18.92 19.17
CA PHE A 21 34.89 -19.28 19.61
C PHE A 21 33.96 -19.25 18.39
N GLY A 22 33.74 -20.40 17.77
CA GLY A 22 32.63 -20.59 16.86
C GLY A 22 31.34 -20.52 17.67
N GLN A 23 30.52 -19.49 17.42
CA GLN A 23 29.20 -19.37 18.06
C GLN A 23 28.32 -20.51 17.52
N GLU A 24 27.88 -21.43 18.38
CA GLU A 24 26.98 -22.50 17.98
C GLU A 24 25.68 -21.91 17.40
N ILE A 25 25.26 -22.41 16.24
CA ILE A 25 24.02 -21.99 15.59
C ILE A 25 22.85 -22.55 16.41
N PRO A 26 21.91 -21.70 16.88
CA PRO A 26 20.75 -22.18 17.64
C PRO A 26 19.93 -23.21 16.84
N ILE A 27 19.41 -24.22 17.53
CA ILE A 27 18.58 -25.28 16.93
C ILE A 27 17.18 -25.22 17.53
N LEU A 28 16.17 -25.22 16.67
CA LEU A 28 14.76 -25.34 17.03
C LEU A 28 14.21 -26.67 16.51
N LYS A 29 13.52 -27.43 17.35
CA LYS A 29 12.91 -28.71 16.95
C LYS A 29 11.41 -28.57 16.68
N SER A 30 10.89 -29.38 15.77
CA SER A 30 9.45 -29.43 15.42
C SER A 30 9.06 -30.83 14.94
N HIS A 31 7.84 -31.28 15.21
CA HIS A 31 7.26 -32.44 14.48
C HIS A 31 6.38 -31.99 13.31
N THR A 32 6.19 -30.69 13.15
CA THR A 32 5.31 -30.11 12.13
C THR A 32 6.07 -29.12 11.24
N TYR A 33 5.66 -29.04 9.98
CA TYR A 33 6.19 -28.04 9.05
C TYR A 33 5.57 -26.66 9.24
N ASN A 34 4.43 -26.57 9.95
CA ASN A 34 3.71 -25.31 10.15
C ASN A 34 3.90 -24.83 11.59
N ILE A 35 4.61 -23.71 11.76
CA ILE A 35 4.97 -23.16 13.06
C ILE A 35 4.45 -21.73 13.23
N SER A 36 4.41 -21.28 14.48
CA SER A 36 3.93 -19.94 14.83
C SER A 36 5.11 -18.98 15.02
N ILE A 37 4.89 -17.70 14.73
CA ILE A 37 5.87 -16.65 15.00
C ILE A 37 5.23 -15.61 15.91
N ARG A 38 5.96 -15.21 16.96
CA ARG A 38 5.68 -14.00 17.73
C ARG A 38 6.74 -12.96 17.38
N ASP A 39 6.33 -11.89 16.74
CA ASP A 39 7.22 -10.79 16.37
C ASP A 39 6.86 -9.54 17.17
N GLY A 40 7.63 -9.27 18.23
CA GLY A 40 7.26 -8.29 19.25
C GLY A 40 5.93 -8.66 19.92
N ASP A 41 4.96 -7.74 19.86
CA ASP A 41 3.61 -7.94 20.38
C ASP A 41 2.69 -8.71 19.40
N ASP A 42 3.13 -8.96 18.16
CA ASP A 42 2.33 -9.62 17.12
C ASP A 42 2.49 -11.14 17.13
N PHE A 43 1.44 -11.87 17.52
CA PHE A 43 1.41 -13.33 17.49
C PHE A 43 0.65 -13.87 16.28
N ARG A 44 1.34 -14.64 15.44
CA ARG A 44 0.82 -15.21 14.20
C ARG A 44 0.87 -16.74 14.25
N LYS A 45 -0.27 -17.35 14.58
CA LYS A 45 -0.41 -18.80 14.67
C LYS A 45 -0.26 -19.45 13.30
N GLY A 46 0.62 -20.45 13.18
CA GLY A 46 0.79 -21.25 11.97
C GLY A 46 1.18 -20.44 10.73
N ARG A 47 1.84 -19.30 10.91
CA ARG A 47 2.14 -18.36 9.84
C ARG A 47 3.34 -18.79 8.99
N TRP A 48 4.26 -19.55 9.57
CA TRP A 48 5.49 -19.96 8.91
C TRP A 48 5.38 -21.41 8.47
N ASN A 49 5.59 -21.68 7.18
CA ASN A 49 5.74 -23.02 6.66
C ASN A 49 7.24 -23.24 6.42
N ILE A 50 7.84 -24.15 7.18
CA ILE A 50 9.24 -24.50 7.06
C ILE A 50 9.46 -25.14 5.70
N ASP A 51 10.40 -24.64 4.91
CA ASP A 51 10.81 -25.28 3.65
C ASP A 51 12.31 -25.59 3.67
N PRO A 52 12.71 -26.85 3.93
CA PRO A 52 14.11 -27.28 3.88
C PRO A 52 14.81 -27.02 2.53
N LYS A 53 14.06 -26.79 1.45
CA LYS A 53 14.63 -26.50 0.12
C LYS A 53 14.99 -25.03 -0.07
N VAL A 54 14.48 -24.14 0.77
CA VAL A 54 14.82 -22.71 0.76
C VAL A 54 15.98 -22.50 1.73
N ASN A 55 17.13 -22.06 1.22
CA ASN A 55 18.36 -21.97 2.00
C ASN A 55 19.18 -20.70 1.66
N PRO A 56 19.23 -19.68 2.55
CA PRO A 56 18.45 -19.58 3.79
C PRO A 56 16.97 -19.32 3.52
N ASP A 57 16.11 -19.91 4.35
CA ASP A 57 14.72 -19.50 4.52
C ASP A 57 14.67 -18.23 5.40
N ILE A 58 14.31 -17.08 4.83
CA ILE A 58 14.51 -15.77 5.46
C ILE A 58 13.18 -15.22 5.99
N TYR A 59 13.09 -15.07 7.31
CA TYR A 59 12.07 -14.26 7.95
C TYR A 59 12.54 -12.80 8.05
N GLU A 60 11.92 -11.90 7.30
CA GLU A 60 12.15 -10.46 7.45
C GLU A 60 11.37 -9.91 8.65
N ALA A 61 12.10 -9.38 9.64
CA ALA A 61 11.55 -8.81 10.86
C ALA A 61 11.59 -7.27 10.79
N PRO A 62 10.45 -6.58 10.57
CA PRO A 62 10.42 -5.12 10.45
C PRO A 62 10.70 -4.44 11.80
N ILE A 63 11.68 -3.54 11.88
CA ILE A 63 11.98 -2.79 13.11
C ILE A 63 11.69 -1.30 12.91
N ALA A 64 10.96 -0.68 13.84
CA ALA A 64 10.65 0.74 13.81
C ALA A 64 11.92 1.62 13.86
N ILE A 65 11.79 2.90 13.52
CA ILE A 65 12.94 3.82 13.43
C ILE A 65 13.63 3.99 14.78
N ASP A 66 12.82 4.13 15.83
CA ASP A 66 13.16 4.41 17.23
C ASP A 66 13.41 3.14 18.05
N GLU A 67 13.02 1.98 17.53
CA GLU A 67 13.22 0.68 18.19
C GLU A 67 14.65 0.16 17.95
N LYS A 68 15.43 0.05 19.03
CA LYS A 68 16.82 -0.45 18.98
C LYS A 68 16.89 -1.97 18.78
N TYR A 69 16.00 -2.68 19.49
CA TYR A 69 15.90 -4.13 19.44
C TYR A 69 14.45 -4.55 19.68
N LYS A 70 14.10 -5.75 19.20
CA LYS A 70 12.84 -6.44 19.54
C LYS A 70 13.07 -7.93 19.75
N LEU A 71 12.06 -8.63 20.27
CA LEU A 71 12.09 -10.08 20.41
C LEU A 71 11.32 -10.74 19.26
N VAL A 72 11.94 -11.69 18.59
CA VAL A 72 11.30 -12.57 17.61
C VAL A 72 11.34 -13.98 18.16
N THR A 73 10.19 -14.62 18.32
CA THR A 73 10.08 -15.98 18.84
C THR A 73 9.45 -16.89 17.80
N PHE A 74 10.16 -17.94 17.41
CA PHE A 74 9.61 -19.06 16.64
C PHE A 74 9.09 -20.10 17.62
N ILE A 75 7.86 -20.57 17.43
CA ILE A 75 7.15 -21.43 18.36
C ILE A 75 6.63 -22.65 17.60
N THR A 76 7.07 -23.83 17.99
CA THR A 76 6.69 -25.12 17.40
C THR A 76 5.78 -25.91 18.35
N ASP A 77 5.42 -27.13 17.97
CA ASP A 77 4.75 -28.08 18.87
C ASP A 77 5.67 -28.69 19.93
N VAL A 78 6.99 -28.49 19.83
CA VAL A 78 8.02 -29.10 20.69
C VAL A 78 8.73 -28.07 21.55
N ASP A 79 9.09 -26.93 20.98
CA ASP A 79 10.02 -25.97 21.58
C ASP A 79 9.74 -24.54 21.07
N SER A 80 10.48 -23.57 21.61
CA SER A 80 10.48 -22.20 21.11
C SER A 80 11.88 -21.59 21.12
N LEU A 81 12.22 -20.85 20.07
CA LEU A 81 13.46 -20.11 19.98
C LEU A 81 13.16 -18.62 19.98
N GLN A 82 13.57 -17.93 21.05
CA GLN A 82 13.47 -16.48 21.16
C GLN A 82 14.81 -15.83 20.84
N ILE A 83 14.78 -14.88 19.90
CA ILE A 83 15.94 -14.14 19.42
C ILE A 83 15.71 -12.66 19.71
N ARG A 84 16.67 -12.03 20.39
CA ARG A 84 16.73 -10.58 20.51
C ARG A 84 17.39 -10.01 19.26
N VAL A 85 16.59 -9.40 18.39
CA VAL A 85 17.06 -8.88 17.11
C VAL A 85 17.31 -7.37 17.17
N GLU A 86 18.41 -6.92 16.56
CA GLU A 86 18.81 -5.52 16.47
C GLU A 86 18.81 -5.06 15.01
N LYS A 87 18.58 -3.76 14.82
CA LYS A 87 18.49 -3.13 13.50
C LYS A 87 19.71 -3.39 12.62
N GLY A 88 19.47 -3.85 11.39
CA GLY A 88 20.50 -4.10 10.37
C GLY A 88 21.29 -5.41 10.58
N LYS A 89 20.95 -6.20 11.60
CA LYS A 89 21.59 -7.50 11.86
C LYS A 89 20.76 -8.67 11.32
N THR A 90 21.45 -9.79 11.12
CA THR A 90 20.89 -11.09 10.68
C THR A 90 21.25 -12.16 11.70
N TYR A 91 20.32 -13.06 11.99
CA TYR A 91 20.43 -14.09 13.02
C TYR A 91 20.12 -15.47 12.42
N PRO A 92 21.13 -16.30 12.16
CA PRO A 92 20.92 -17.65 11.63
C PRO A 92 20.52 -18.63 12.74
N PHE A 93 19.69 -19.61 12.40
CA PHE A 93 19.36 -20.76 13.23
C PHE A 93 18.95 -21.95 12.34
N LEU A 94 18.93 -23.15 12.91
CA LEU A 94 18.50 -24.36 12.21
C LEU A 94 17.16 -24.82 12.78
N ILE A 95 16.23 -25.19 11.91
CA ILE A 95 15.01 -25.89 12.32
C ILE A 95 15.15 -27.36 11.92
N ILE A 96 15.07 -28.27 12.89
CA ILE A 96 15.03 -29.71 12.65
C ILE A 96 13.58 -30.19 12.73
N VAL A 97 13.08 -30.75 11.64
CA VAL A 97 11.70 -31.24 11.51
C VAL A 97 11.69 -32.76 11.48
N ASN A 98 10.88 -33.39 12.33
CA ASN A 98 10.74 -34.85 12.43
C ASN A 98 12.08 -35.59 12.60
N GLU A 99 13.05 -34.96 13.29
CA GLU A 99 14.40 -35.49 13.51
C GLU A 99 15.16 -35.88 12.22
N LYS A 100 14.69 -35.43 11.06
CA LYS A 100 15.15 -35.90 9.76
C LYS A 100 15.53 -34.74 8.84
N ASP A 101 14.59 -33.84 8.63
CA ASP A 101 14.78 -32.72 7.71
C ASP A 101 15.35 -31.53 8.48
N SER A 102 16.23 -30.75 7.83
CA SER A 102 16.80 -29.55 8.42
C SER A 102 16.61 -28.35 7.49
N ALA A 103 16.12 -27.25 8.04
CA ALA A 103 15.95 -25.99 7.33
C ALA A 103 16.89 -24.95 7.93
N PHE A 104 17.78 -24.38 7.11
CA PHE A 104 18.61 -23.25 7.52
C PHE A 104 17.79 -21.97 7.40
N THR A 105 17.51 -21.35 8.54
CA THR A 105 16.60 -20.21 8.64
C THR A 105 17.36 -18.98 9.14
N GLN A 106 16.96 -17.80 8.68
CA GLN A 106 17.52 -16.54 9.12
C GLN A 106 16.43 -15.57 9.53
N VAL A 107 16.63 -14.88 10.65
CA VAL A 107 15.90 -13.63 10.93
C VAL A 107 16.73 -12.47 10.40
N ARG A 108 16.21 -11.76 9.41
CA ARG A 108 16.81 -10.54 8.87
C ARG A 108 16.01 -9.33 9.30
N THR A 109 16.63 -8.40 10.01
CA THR A 109 15.94 -7.16 10.38
C THR A 109 15.89 -6.18 9.21
N VAL A 110 14.72 -5.62 8.95
CA VAL A 110 14.50 -4.59 7.91
C VAL A 110 13.89 -3.35 8.52
N LYS A 111 14.21 -2.16 7.99
CA LYS A 111 13.62 -0.91 8.51
C LYS A 111 12.13 -0.86 8.15
N SER A 112 11.27 -0.87 9.18
CA SER A 112 9.83 -0.72 9.01
C SER A 112 9.49 0.61 8.34
N ALA A 113 8.43 0.60 7.52
CA ALA A 113 7.86 1.82 6.94
C ALA A 113 6.97 2.56 7.95
N VAL A 114 6.49 1.87 8.98
CA VAL A 114 5.59 2.39 10.00
C VAL A 114 6.02 2.04 11.43
N ASN A 115 5.54 2.81 12.40
CA ASN A 115 5.69 2.57 13.83
C ASN A 115 4.34 2.68 14.55
N PHE A 116 3.50 1.65 14.43
CA PHE A 116 2.23 1.58 15.16
C PHE A 116 2.51 1.25 16.64
N ASN A 117 2.80 2.29 17.41
CA ASN A 117 2.97 2.18 18.85
C ASN A 117 1.61 2.03 19.56
N LYS A 118 1.64 1.71 20.86
CA LYS A 118 0.42 1.42 21.65
C LYS A 118 -0.57 2.58 21.68
N ASP A 119 -0.10 3.82 21.75
CA ASP A 119 -0.97 5.00 21.77
C ASP A 119 -1.64 5.23 20.41
N TYR A 120 -0.90 5.01 19.32
CA TYR A 120 -1.44 5.06 17.96
C TYR A 120 -2.52 3.99 17.77
N ILE A 121 -2.23 2.73 18.11
CA ILE A 121 -3.18 1.62 18.02
C ILE A 121 -4.46 1.94 18.80
N ARG A 122 -4.34 2.32 20.08
CA ARG A 122 -5.49 2.65 20.93
C ARG A 122 -6.34 3.80 20.36
N SER A 123 -5.71 4.78 19.72
CA SER A 123 -6.41 5.93 19.16
C SER A 123 -7.05 5.68 17.79
N HIS A 124 -6.62 4.65 17.05
CA HIS A 124 -7.04 4.36 15.68
C HIS A 124 -7.86 3.07 15.52
N GLU A 125 -7.83 2.16 16.50
CA GLU A 125 -8.60 0.91 16.47
C GLU A 125 -10.09 1.14 16.21
N GLY A 126 -10.62 0.47 15.18
CA GLY A 126 -12.02 0.54 14.76
C GLY A 126 -12.43 1.88 14.14
N LYS A 127 -11.49 2.76 13.79
CA LYS A 127 -11.79 4.10 13.27
C LYS A 127 -11.44 4.26 11.80
N THR A 128 -12.11 5.23 11.20
CA THR A 128 -11.83 5.71 9.86
C THR A 128 -11.50 7.19 9.92
N PHE A 129 -10.44 7.59 9.24
CA PHE A 129 -9.98 8.97 9.15
C PHE A 129 -10.09 9.46 7.71
N VAL A 130 -10.53 10.70 7.55
CA VAL A 130 -10.58 11.39 6.27
C VAL A 130 -9.82 12.70 6.47
N GLU A 131 -8.78 12.92 5.69
CA GLU A 131 -7.82 13.99 5.99
C GLU A 131 -7.22 14.64 4.74
N ILE A 132 -6.93 15.93 4.89
CA ILE A 132 -6.07 16.71 4.00
C ILE A 132 -4.86 17.14 4.85
N PRO A 133 -3.77 16.35 4.85
CA PRO A 133 -2.59 16.65 5.65
C PRO A 133 -1.86 17.88 5.11
N ASP A 134 -1.27 18.66 6.00
CA ASP A 134 -0.65 19.96 5.69
C ASP A 134 0.53 19.85 4.71
N VAL A 135 1.53 18.99 4.98
CA VAL A 135 2.67 18.78 4.08
C VAL A 135 2.24 18.07 2.79
N TYR A 136 1.21 17.21 2.86
CA TYR A 136 0.62 16.59 1.69
C TYR A 136 -0.01 17.63 0.75
N GLU A 137 -0.74 18.60 1.29
CA GLU A 137 -1.31 19.71 0.51
C GLU A 137 -0.23 20.64 -0.03
N LEU A 138 0.78 20.99 0.79
CA LEU A 138 1.93 21.80 0.34
C LEU A 138 2.60 21.20 -0.91
N VAL A 139 2.84 19.88 -0.89
CA VAL A 139 3.45 19.19 -2.01
C VAL A 139 2.54 19.21 -3.24
N ASN A 140 1.23 19.01 -3.08
CA ASN A 140 0.29 19.10 -4.22
C ASN A 140 0.18 20.53 -4.79
N ILE A 141 0.27 21.57 -3.97
CA ILE A 141 0.38 22.96 -4.43
C ILE A 141 1.65 23.17 -5.24
N ILE A 142 2.80 22.69 -4.76
CA ILE A 142 4.06 22.82 -5.50
C ILE A 142 3.96 22.10 -6.85
N ILE A 143 3.39 20.88 -6.87
CA ILE A 143 3.15 20.14 -8.10
C ILE A 143 2.24 20.92 -9.06
N ALA A 144 1.16 21.55 -8.55
CA ALA A 144 0.25 22.36 -9.35
C ALA A 144 0.93 23.58 -10.02
N LEU A 145 2.01 24.09 -9.43
CA LEU A 145 2.79 25.21 -9.96
C LEU A 145 3.85 24.80 -10.99
N THR A 146 4.28 23.53 -11.01
CA THR A 146 5.22 23.00 -12.01
C THR A 146 4.66 23.06 -13.44
N SER A 147 5.55 23.11 -14.43
CA SER A 147 5.17 23.01 -15.84
C SER A 147 4.43 21.69 -16.12
N THR A 148 4.91 20.59 -15.56
CA THR A 148 4.27 19.27 -15.70
C THR A 148 2.86 19.27 -15.13
N GLY A 149 2.64 19.81 -13.93
CA GLY A 149 1.32 19.93 -13.30
C GLY A 149 0.36 20.83 -14.08
N LYS A 150 0.85 21.97 -14.58
CA LYS A 150 0.05 22.89 -15.42
C LYS A 150 -0.39 22.26 -16.74
N ASN A 151 0.42 21.36 -17.32
CA ASN A 151 0.16 20.78 -18.65
C ASN A 151 -0.51 19.39 -18.61
N ASN A 152 -0.58 18.72 -17.45
CA ASN A 152 -1.16 17.37 -17.35
C ASN A 152 -2.48 17.38 -16.57
N ASP A 153 -3.61 17.27 -17.28
CA ASP A 153 -4.96 17.26 -16.67
C ASP A 153 -5.24 16.02 -15.81
N GLY A 154 -4.52 14.92 -16.04
CA GLY A 154 -4.61 13.72 -15.20
C GLY A 154 -3.89 13.86 -13.87
N LEU A 155 -3.00 14.84 -13.71
CA LEU A 155 -2.19 15.02 -12.51
C LEU A 155 -2.83 15.96 -11.49
N VAL A 156 -3.39 17.07 -12.00
CA VAL A 156 -3.90 18.17 -11.17
C VAL A 156 -5.32 18.54 -11.60
N ALA A 157 -6.22 18.67 -10.63
CA ALA A 157 -7.61 19.11 -10.84
C ALA A 157 -7.68 20.63 -11.04
N LYS A 158 -7.64 21.08 -12.30
CA LYS A 158 -7.53 22.51 -12.65
C LYS A 158 -8.87 23.24 -12.75
N ASN A 159 -9.94 22.52 -13.06
CA ASN A 159 -11.27 23.10 -13.30
C ASN A 159 -12.04 23.34 -11.98
N THR A 160 -11.38 23.96 -11.00
CA THR A 160 -11.94 24.22 -9.66
C THR A 160 -11.68 25.66 -9.23
N ALA A 161 -12.54 26.20 -8.36
CA ALA A 161 -12.29 27.52 -7.76
C ALA A 161 -11.00 27.52 -6.92
N TYR A 162 -10.73 26.42 -6.22
CA TYR A 162 -9.55 26.25 -5.38
C TYR A 162 -8.24 26.29 -6.19
N TYR A 163 -8.18 25.63 -7.36
CA TYR A 163 -7.01 25.73 -8.23
C TYR A 163 -6.72 27.18 -8.63
N LYS A 164 -7.75 27.96 -8.98
CA LYS A 164 -7.58 29.39 -9.29
C LYS A 164 -7.03 30.16 -8.10
N GLU A 165 -7.52 29.88 -6.90
CA GLU A 165 -7.03 30.51 -5.66
C GLU A 165 -5.55 30.16 -5.40
N VAL A 166 -5.18 28.89 -5.55
CA VAL A 166 -3.79 28.41 -5.46
C VAL A 166 -2.90 29.14 -6.46
N MET A 167 -3.30 29.24 -7.73
CA MET A 167 -2.52 29.93 -8.75
C MET A 167 -2.39 31.44 -8.45
N ASN A 168 -3.45 32.07 -7.96
CA ASN A 168 -3.43 33.49 -7.57
C ASN A 168 -2.48 33.74 -6.39
N TRP A 169 -2.48 32.86 -5.38
CA TRP A 169 -1.64 33.01 -4.20
C TRP A 169 -0.17 32.68 -4.48
N PHE A 170 0.07 31.53 -5.11
CA PHE A 170 1.41 30.95 -5.22
C PHE A 170 2.09 31.19 -6.56
N GLY A 171 1.39 31.66 -7.59
CA GLY A 171 1.91 31.78 -8.96
C GLY A 171 3.21 32.58 -9.07
N LYS A 172 3.38 33.63 -8.25
CA LYS A 172 4.61 34.44 -8.21
C LYS A 172 5.86 33.70 -7.70
N TYR A 173 5.70 32.49 -7.13
CA TYR A 173 6.79 31.66 -6.62
C TYR A 173 7.15 30.50 -7.57
N GLU A 174 6.63 30.49 -8.80
CA GLU A 174 6.87 29.39 -9.75
C GLU A 174 8.36 29.17 -10.11
N GLN A 175 9.19 30.19 -9.90
CA GLN A 175 10.65 30.13 -10.14
C GLN A 175 11.45 29.73 -8.89
N GLU A 176 10.78 29.37 -7.78
CA GLU A 176 11.49 28.91 -6.58
C GLU A 176 12.17 27.54 -6.83
N PRO A 177 13.36 27.29 -6.27
CA PRO A 177 14.16 26.10 -6.57
C PRO A 177 13.43 24.76 -6.37
N VAL A 178 12.52 24.68 -5.39
CA VAL A 178 11.74 23.46 -5.14
C VAL A 178 10.84 23.10 -6.33
N ILE A 179 10.24 24.10 -6.99
CA ILE A 179 9.31 23.90 -8.10
C ILE A 179 10.07 23.31 -9.28
N MET A 180 11.21 23.90 -9.64
CA MET A 180 12.06 23.44 -10.73
C MET A 180 12.59 22.02 -10.49
N LYS A 181 13.01 21.71 -9.26
CA LYS A 181 13.53 20.40 -8.89
C LYS A 181 12.45 19.31 -8.96
N ILE A 182 11.26 19.60 -8.44
CA ILE A 182 10.13 18.68 -8.50
C ILE A 182 9.69 18.50 -9.95
N ASP A 183 9.58 19.57 -10.76
CA ASP A 183 9.25 19.47 -12.19
C ASP A 183 10.24 18.59 -12.97
N SER A 184 11.54 18.69 -12.67
CA SER A 184 12.58 17.85 -13.29
C SER A 184 12.41 16.36 -12.97
N VAL A 185 11.81 16.03 -11.83
CA VAL A 185 11.53 14.64 -11.45
C VAL A 185 10.23 14.17 -12.09
N LEU A 186 9.17 14.98 -12.01
CA LEU A 186 7.85 14.65 -12.57
C LEU A 186 7.88 14.47 -14.09
N SER A 187 8.64 15.29 -14.81
CA SER A 187 8.77 15.23 -16.27
C SER A 187 9.42 13.94 -16.78
N LYS A 188 10.15 13.21 -15.92
CA LYS A 188 10.85 11.97 -16.30
C LYS A 188 10.01 10.72 -16.15
N SER A 189 9.10 10.69 -15.17
CA SER A 189 8.29 9.50 -14.90
C SER A 189 7.04 9.84 -14.11
N TYR A 190 5.90 9.34 -14.62
CA TYR A 190 4.62 9.44 -13.93
C TYR A 190 4.62 8.74 -12.56
N VAL A 191 5.45 7.72 -12.37
CA VAL A 191 5.60 6.99 -11.09
C VAL A 191 6.21 7.90 -10.01
N GLU A 192 7.02 8.88 -10.38
CA GLU A 192 7.65 9.76 -9.41
C GLU A 192 6.65 10.70 -8.74
N TYR A 193 5.56 11.08 -9.45
CA TYR A 193 4.46 11.82 -8.82
C TYR A 193 3.86 11.03 -7.65
N PHE A 194 3.52 9.75 -7.87
CA PHE A 194 2.98 8.87 -6.83
C PHE A 194 3.92 8.83 -5.63
N SER A 195 5.22 8.66 -5.90
CA SER A 195 6.25 8.57 -4.88
C SER A 195 6.34 9.85 -4.05
N ILE A 196 6.42 11.01 -4.69
CA ILE A 196 6.54 12.32 -4.03
C ILE A 196 5.28 12.64 -3.23
N LYS A 197 4.10 12.52 -3.85
CA LYS A 197 2.79 12.79 -3.24
C LYS A 197 2.58 11.96 -1.99
N MET A 198 2.74 10.64 -2.08
CA MET A 198 2.49 9.76 -0.94
C MET A 198 3.53 9.95 0.16
N ASN A 199 4.82 10.09 -0.17
CA ASN A 199 5.84 10.31 0.85
C ASN A 199 5.67 11.64 1.60
N ALA A 200 4.91 12.61 1.08
CA ALA A 200 4.54 13.81 1.82
C ALA A 200 3.78 13.49 3.12
N TYR A 201 3.01 12.39 3.16
CA TYR A 201 2.31 11.93 4.36
C TYR A 201 3.25 11.42 5.47
N SER A 202 4.54 11.24 5.17
CA SER A 202 5.58 10.92 6.15
C SER A 202 6.11 12.15 6.90
N PHE A 203 5.51 13.34 6.71
CA PHE A 203 5.94 14.58 7.34
C PHE A 203 4.74 15.41 7.78
N ASN A 204 4.92 16.21 8.83
CA ASN A 204 3.93 17.16 9.34
C ASN A 204 4.61 18.49 9.66
N PHE A 205 3.84 19.58 9.79
CA PHE A 205 4.34 20.76 10.48
C PHE A 205 4.25 20.57 12.00
N ASN A 206 5.31 20.95 12.73
CA ASN A 206 5.26 21.06 14.18
C ASN A 206 4.67 22.42 14.62
N SER A 207 4.54 22.62 15.93
CA SER A 207 3.98 23.86 16.50
C SER A 207 4.78 25.13 16.23
N SER A 208 6.05 25.03 15.79
CA SER A 208 6.87 26.17 15.36
C SER A 208 6.87 26.39 13.85
N GLY A 209 5.97 25.71 13.13
CA GLY A 209 5.86 25.82 11.67
C GLY A 209 7.00 25.15 10.91
N LYS A 210 7.70 24.18 11.52
CA LYS A 210 8.76 23.41 10.87
C LYS A 210 8.29 22.04 10.40
N ILE A 211 8.65 21.70 9.17
CA ILE A 211 8.43 20.37 8.58
C ILE A 211 9.32 19.36 9.30
N VAL A 212 8.69 18.39 9.94
CA VAL A 212 9.35 17.33 10.70
C VAL A 212 8.86 15.96 10.26
N GLN A 213 9.66 14.94 10.55
CA GLN A 213 9.28 13.54 10.33
C GLN A 213 8.01 13.20 11.11
N ASN A 214 7.03 12.59 10.43
CA ASN A 214 5.88 12.00 11.09
C ASN A 214 6.36 10.81 11.96
N PRO A 215 5.98 10.73 13.26
CA PRO A 215 6.47 9.69 14.15
C PRO A 215 5.94 8.28 13.82
N ILE A 216 4.86 8.20 13.04
CA ILE A 216 4.21 6.94 12.65
C ILE A 216 4.69 6.45 11.30
N TYR A 217 4.87 7.33 10.33
CA TYR A 217 5.20 6.96 8.94
C TYR A 217 6.62 7.40 8.57
N ASP A 218 7.51 6.45 8.28
CA ASP A 218 8.86 6.70 7.76
C ASP A 218 8.84 7.07 6.27
N ARG A 219 8.07 6.29 5.52
CA ARG A 219 7.95 6.32 4.06
C ARG A 219 6.65 5.65 3.66
N LEU A 220 6.10 6.09 2.53
CA LEU A 220 4.90 5.47 1.95
C LEU A 220 5.17 4.62 0.71
N THR A 221 6.38 4.72 0.15
CA THR A 221 6.85 3.86 -0.93
C THR A 221 8.11 3.11 -0.50
N SER A 222 8.77 2.40 -1.42
CA SER A 222 10.00 1.65 -1.11
C SER A 222 11.10 2.52 -0.51
N VAL A 223 11.20 3.78 -0.95
CA VAL A 223 12.11 4.81 -0.46
C VAL A 223 11.38 6.13 -0.28
N ASN A 224 11.78 6.94 0.70
CA ASN A 224 11.18 8.27 0.85
C ASN A 224 11.83 9.27 -0.11
N SER A 225 11.19 9.49 -1.26
CA SER A 225 11.66 10.38 -2.33
C SER A 225 11.59 11.87 -1.99
N LEU A 226 10.89 12.24 -0.91
CA LEU A 226 10.71 13.64 -0.53
C LEU A 226 11.83 14.17 0.40
N ARG A 227 12.53 13.28 1.12
CA ARG A 227 13.62 13.64 2.05
C ARG A 227 14.65 14.63 1.48
N PRO A 228 15.11 14.49 0.22
CA PRO A 228 16.09 15.41 -0.36
C PRO A 228 15.59 16.86 -0.50
N TYR A 229 14.28 17.09 -0.45
CA TYR A 229 13.66 18.40 -0.71
C TYR A 229 13.15 19.12 0.54
N LEU A 230 13.31 18.56 1.75
CA LEU A 230 12.70 19.11 2.97
C LEU A 230 13.11 20.55 3.29
N LYS A 231 14.38 20.91 3.03
CA LYS A 231 14.87 22.28 3.26
C LYS A 231 14.21 23.27 2.30
N GLU A 232 14.10 22.89 1.04
CA GLU A 232 13.48 23.71 0.01
C GLU A 232 11.95 23.79 0.16
N LEU A 233 11.30 22.71 0.60
CA LEU A 233 9.89 22.71 0.99
C LEU A 233 9.63 23.68 2.14
N GLN A 234 10.47 23.65 3.18
CA GLN A 234 10.37 24.60 4.28
C GLN A 234 10.55 26.05 3.80
N SER A 235 11.59 26.30 3.00
CA SER A 235 11.89 27.64 2.47
C SER A 235 10.72 28.17 1.62
N PHE A 236 10.15 27.33 0.75
CA PHE A 236 8.98 27.70 -0.04
C PHE A 236 7.76 27.98 0.85
N SER A 237 7.48 27.11 1.83
CA SER A 237 6.38 27.29 2.78
C SER A 237 6.48 28.64 3.52
N ASP A 238 7.68 28.95 4.05
CA ASP A 238 7.94 30.19 4.80
C ASP A 238 7.77 31.43 3.90
N LYS A 239 8.38 31.42 2.70
CA LYS A 239 8.32 32.53 1.74
C LYS A 239 6.91 32.77 1.16
N SER A 240 6.18 31.69 0.91
CA SER A 240 4.84 31.73 0.32
C SER A 240 3.73 31.93 1.35
N LYS A 241 4.07 31.95 2.64
CA LYS A 241 3.10 32.02 3.74
C LYS A 241 2.06 30.89 3.65
N PHE A 242 2.51 29.68 3.31
CA PHE A 242 1.66 28.51 3.13
C PHE A 242 0.76 28.25 4.36
N GLU A 243 1.29 28.33 5.57
CA GLU A 243 0.50 28.11 6.80
C GLU A 243 -0.72 29.04 6.88
N HIS A 244 -0.58 30.30 6.45
CA HIS A 244 -1.68 31.25 6.43
C HIS A 244 -2.72 30.87 5.38
N PHE A 245 -2.29 30.55 4.16
CA PHE A 245 -3.16 30.07 3.09
C PHE A 245 -3.93 28.81 3.50
N PHE A 246 -3.23 27.83 4.10
CA PHE A 246 -3.82 26.58 4.56
C PHE A 246 -4.86 26.80 5.68
N LYS A 247 -4.61 27.77 6.58
CA LYS A 247 -5.59 28.17 7.61
C LYS A 247 -6.81 28.86 7.02
N GLN A 248 -6.64 29.71 6.00
CA GLN A 248 -7.75 30.39 5.33
C GLN A 248 -8.67 29.41 4.59
N ASN A 249 -8.12 28.31 4.09
CA ASN A 249 -8.85 27.29 3.33
C ASN A 249 -9.46 26.16 4.20
N GLN A 250 -9.37 26.24 5.53
CA GLN A 250 -9.92 25.20 6.42
C GLN A 250 -11.41 24.95 6.23
N LEU A 251 -12.20 25.97 5.87
CA LEU A 251 -13.63 25.79 5.62
C LEU A 251 -13.88 24.87 4.42
N LEU A 252 -13.16 25.09 3.31
CA LEU A 252 -13.21 24.22 2.14
C LEU A 252 -12.75 22.80 2.49
N TYR A 253 -11.63 22.66 3.18
CA TYR A 253 -11.09 21.35 3.55
C TYR A 253 -12.06 20.57 4.44
N ASN A 254 -12.61 21.22 5.47
CA ASN A 254 -13.58 20.59 6.38
C ASN A 254 -14.87 20.21 5.65
N GLN A 255 -15.31 21.00 4.67
CA GLN A 255 -16.45 20.64 3.82
C GLN A 255 -16.14 19.38 3.00
N GLN A 256 -14.99 19.32 2.33
CA GLN A 256 -14.61 18.16 1.51
C GLN A 256 -14.37 16.89 2.34
N ILE A 257 -13.75 17.03 3.51
CA ILE A 257 -13.57 15.95 4.49
C ILE A 257 -14.94 15.43 4.94
N SER A 258 -15.89 16.31 5.25
CA SER A 258 -17.24 15.93 5.65
C SER A 258 -18.00 15.25 4.50
N THR A 259 -17.82 15.69 3.25
CA THR A 259 -18.39 15.00 2.07
C THR A 259 -17.94 13.55 2.00
N TYR A 260 -16.64 13.28 2.15
CA TYR A 260 -16.13 11.90 2.17
C TYR A 260 -16.65 11.08 3.36
N ARG A 261 -16.68 11.68 4.55
CA ARG A 261 -17.14 11.01 5.76
C ARG A 261 -18.63 10.66 5.71
N ASP A 262 -19.45 11.60 5.25
CA ASP A 262 -20.90 11.57 5.46
C ASP A 262 -21.69 11.33 4.16
N SER A 263 -21.09 11.60 3.00
CA SER A 263 -21.82 11.74 1.72
C SER A 263 -21.28 10.91 0.56
N THR A 264 -20.22 10.11 0.71
CA THR A 264 -19.74 9.21 -0.37
C THR A 264 -19.99 7.73 -0.06
N GLY A 265 -20.68 7.41 1.04
CA GLY A 265 -20.97 6.03 1.44
C GLY A 265 -19.78 5.27 2.03
N LEU A 266 -18.79 5.95 2.64
CA LEU A 266 -17.53 5.32 3.07
C LEU A 266 -17.71 4.16 4.06
N MET A 267 -18.57 4.32 5.06
CA MET A 267 -18.89 3.23 5.99
C MET A 267 -19.61 2.06 5.28
N GLU A 268 -20.47 2.36 4.31
CA GLU A 268 -21.18 1.35 3.52
C GLU A 268 -20.21 0.53 2.68
N MET A 269 -19.22 1.19 2.06
CA MET A 269 -18.13 0.55 1.32
C MET A 269 -17.34 -0.43 2.20
N GLN A 270 -16.91 0.01 3.39
CA GLN A 270 -16.17 -0.82 4.33
C GLN A 270 -17.00 -2.02 4.82
N LYS A 271 -18.28 -1.79 5.15
CA LYS A 271 -19.21 -2.86 5.54
C LYS A 271 -19.43 -3.85 4.40
N TRP A 272 -19.58 -3.36 3.17
CA TRP A 272 -19.76 -4.19 1.99
C TRP A 272 -18.54 -5.06 1.73
N LEU A 273 -17.32 -4.50 1.82
CA LEU A 273 -16.07 -5.25 1.66
C LEU A 273 -15.89 -6.28 2.78
N GLY A 274 -16.11 -5.91 4.04
CA GLY A 274 -16.02 -6.83 5.18
C GLY A 274 -17.03 -7.97 5.12
N LYS A 275 -18.25 -7.71 4.63
CA LYS A 275 -19.26 -8.75 4.36
C LYS A 275 -18.79 -9.68 3.25
N ASN A 276 -18.32 -9.12 2.13
CA ASN A 276 -18.05 -9.89 0.92
C ASN A 276 -16.70 -10.63 0.94
N PHE A 277 -15.79 -10.25 1.83
CA PHE A 277 -14.47 -10.83 2.03
C PHE A 277 -14.18 -11.08 3.53
N PRO A 278 -14.94 -11.97 4.20
CA PRO A 278 -14.96 -12.09 5.66
C PRO A 278 -13.63 -12.54 6.29
N LYS A 279 -12.72 -13.10 5.49
CA LYS A 279 -11.38 -13.53 5.93
C LYS A 279 -10.35 -12.39 5.94
N THR A 280 -10.67 -11.24 5.33
CA THR A 280 -9.79 -10.07 5.29
C THR A 280 -10.31 -9.02 6.27
N LYS A 281 -9.46 -8.60 7.21
CA LYS A 281 -9.81 -7.64 8.26
C LYS A 281 -8.71 -6.60 8.43
N TYR A 282 -9.14 -5.37 8.68
CA TYR A 282 -8.31 -4.22 8.97
C TYR A 282 -8.82 -3.52 10.23
N ASN A 283 -7.90 -2.97 11.01
CA ASN A 283 -8.21 -2.28 12.27
C ASN A 283 -8.57 -0.82 12.04
N SER A 284 -8.01 -0.18 11.02
CA SER A 284 -8.20 1.24 10.72
C SER A 284 -8.15 1.52 9.22
N TYR A 285 -8.83 2.59 8.81
CA TYR A 285 -8.85 3.08 7.43
C TYR A 285 -8.50 4.57 7.40
N LYS A 286 -7.73 4.98 6.39
CA LYS A 286 -7.42 6.39 6.13
C LYS A 286 -7.70 6.75 4.69
N ILE A 287 -8.45 7.83 4.50
CA ILE A 287 -8.70 8.45 3.20
C ILE A 287 -7.93 9.76 3.19
N VAL A 288 -6.80 9.76 2.49
CA VAL A 288 -5.90 10.89 2.36
C VAL A 288 -6.13 11.51 1.00
N PHE A 289 -6.38 12.82 0.94
CA PHE A 289 -6.57 13.48 -0.33
C PHE A 289 -6.09 14.93 -0.30
N SER A 290 -6.04 15.53 -1.49
CA SER A 290 -5.90 16.97 -1.67
C SER A 290 -6.96 17.42 -2.66
N PRO A 291 -7.51 18.64 -2.51
CA PRO A 291 -8.45 19.19 -3.49
C PRO A 291 -7.86 19.34 -4.91
N LEU A 292 -6.52 19.24 -5.05
CA LEU A 292 -5.78 19.38 -6.30
C LEU A 292 -5.45 18.05 -6.98
N VAL A 293 -5.58 16.90 -6.33
CA VAL A 293 -5.21 15.62 -6.95
C VAL A 293 -6.16 15.32 -8.12
N GLY A 294 -5.58 15.01 -9.29
CA GLY A 294 -6.31 14.59 -10.49
C GLY A 294 -6.66 13.09 -10.48
N ASN A 295 -6.49 12.39 -11.59
CA ASN A 295 -6.82 10.96 -11.71
C ASN A 295 -5.72 10.01 -11.18
N ASN A 296 -4.84 10.49 -10.30
CA ASN A 296 -3.73 9.70 -9.76
C ASN A 296 -4.03 9.23 -8.33
N GLN A 297 -4.57 8.02 -8.25
CA GLN A 297 -4.96 7.39 -7.00
C GLN A 297 -3.97 6.29 -6.62
N SER A 298 -4.02 5.90 -5.36
CA SER A 298 -3.06 4.95 -4.82
C SER A 298 -3.56 4.33 -3.53
N ALA A 299 -3.47 3.02 -3.45
CA ALA A 299 -3.78 2.23 -2.27
C ALA A 299 -2.49 1.78 -1.58
N ASN A 300 -2.52 1.76 -0.25
CA ASN A 300 -1.50 1.08 0.54
C ASN A 300 -2.14 0.43 1.77
N TRP A 301 -1.43 -0.52 2.35
CA TRP A 301 -1.76 -1.02 3.68
C TRP A 301 -0.48 -1.37 4.44
N TYR A 302 -0.57 -1.28 5.76
CA TYR A 302 0.54 -1.57 6.64
C TYR A 302 0.10 -2.50 7.75
N GLU A 303 1.03 -3.33 8.21
CA GLU A 303 0.87 -4.16 9.39
C GLU A 303 2.09 -4.01 10.29
N TYR A 304 1.87 -3.62 11.54
CA TYR A 304 2.90 -3.53 12.55
C TYR A 304 2.31 -3.74 13.94
N ASN A 305 2.99 -4.52 14.78
CA ASN A 305 2.51 -4.87 16.13
C ASN A 305 1.07 -5.43 16.14
N GLY A 306 0.72 -6.28 15.16
CA GLY A 306 -0.61 -6.88 15.05
C GLY A 306 -1.73 -5.92 14.61
N PHE A 307 -1.41 -4.66 14.30
CA PHE A 307 -2.35 -3.65 13.84
C PHE A 307 -2.25 -3.46 12.33
N LYS A 308 -3.38 -3.53 11.64
CA LYS A 308 -3.50 -3.40 10.18
C LYS A 308 -4.25 -2.13 9.80
N GLU A 309 -3.61 -1.29 9.01
CA GLU A 309 -4.19 -0.04 8.52
C GLU A 309 -4.24 -0.04 6.99
N VAL A 310 -5.39 0.34 6.42
CA VAL A 310 -5.53 0.61 4.98
C VAL A 310 -5.49 2.11 4.74
N GLN A 311 -4.83 2.52 3.66
CA GLN A 311 -4.79 3.90 3.20
C GLN A 311 -5.21 3.98 1.73
N ALA A 312 -6.18 4.85 1.46
CA ALA A 312 -6.54 5.28 0.11
C ALA A 312 -6.10 6.73 -0.07
N HIS A 313 -5.19 6.96 -1.01
CA HIS A 313 -4.69 8.27 -1.39
C HIS A 313 -5.35 8.67 -2.71
N VAL A 314 -6.38 9.51 -2.63
CA VAL A 314 -7.36 9.73 -3.72
C VAL A 314 -7.51 11.20 -4.09
N ASN A 315 -8.26 11.48 -5.15
CA ASN A 315 -8.76 12.82 -5.46
C ASN A 315 -10.06 13.15 -4.75
N PHE A 316 -10.51 14.40 -4.82
CA PHE A 316 -11.88 14.74 -4.46
C PHE A 316 -12.83 14.48 -5.66
N PRO A 317 -14.01 13.86 -5.47
CA PRO A 317 -14.93 13.52 -6.56
C PRO A 317 -15.74 14.75 -7.01
N TYR A 318 -15.09 15.68 -7.69
CA TYR A 318 -15.78 16.83 -8.29
C TYR A 318 -16.77 16.35 -9.35
N ARG A 319 -18.06 16.63 -9.13
CA ARG A 319 -19.11 16.32 -10.10
C ARG A 319 -18.98 17.21 -11.33
N ARG A 320 -19.06 16.62 -12.52
CA ARG A 320 -19.19 17.38 -13.76
C ARG A 320 -20.62 17.89 -13.91
N GLU A 321 -20.80 19.06 -14.52
CA GLU A 321 -22.14 19.63 -14.74
C GLU A 321 -23.01 18.71 -15.61
N GLU A 322 -22.43 18.05 -16.62
CA GLU A 322 -23.16 17.10 -17.47
C GLU A 322 -23.78 15.94 -16.66
N GLU A 323 -23.09 15.47 -15.62
CA GLU A 323 -23.53 14.33 -14.81
C GLU A 323 -24.74 14.68 -13.93
N LYS A 324 -24.91 15.96 -13.56
CA LYS A 324 -26.05 16.43 -12.76
C LYS A 324 -27.38 16.36 -13.51
N GLY A 325 -27.34 16.43 -14.84
CA GLY A 325 -28.52 16.23 -15.68
C GLY A 325 -28.76 14.77 -16.08
N GLU A 326 -27.75 13.91 -15.91
CA GLU A 326 -27.77 12.53 -16.38
C GLU A 326 -28.25 11.53 -15.32
N PHE A 327 -27.98 11.80 -14.04
CA PHE A 327 -28.24 10.91 -12.91
C PHE A 327 -28.90 11.63 -11.75
N SER A 328 -29.70 10.90 -10.96
CA SER A 328 -30.26 11.41 -9.72
C SER A 328 -29.16 11.70 -8.69
N SER A 329 -29.48 12.54 -7.69
CA SER A 329 -28.54 12.82 -6.59
C SER A 329 -28.19 11.55 -5.79
N ALA A 330 -29.09 10.57 -5.71
CA ALA A 330 -28.83 9.29 -5.06
C ALA A 330 -27.88 8.40 -5.87
N ALA A 331 -28.04 8.35 -7.21
CA ALA A 331 -27.09 7.66 -8.08
C ALA A 331 -25.70 8.32 -8.04
N LEU A 332 -25.65 9.66 -8.06
CA LEU A 332 -24.41 10.41 -7.95
C LEU A 332 -23.73 10.19 -6.59
N HIS A 333 -24.49 10.13 -5.48
CA HIS A 333 -23.95 9.81 -4.16
C HIS A 333 -23.17 8.47 -4.17
N VAL A 334 -23.75 7.42 -4.77
CA VAL A 334 -23.04 6.15 -4.90
C VAL A 334 -21.85 6.31 -5.82
N LYS A 335 -22.00 6.88 -7.01
CA LYS A 335 -20.92 7.06 -8.00
C LYS A 335 -19.72 7.84 -7.47
N ASP A 336 -19.94 8.88 -6.66
CA ASP A 336 -18.87 9.71 -6.09
C ASP A 336 -17.90 8.88 -5.22
N GLY A 337 -18.37 7.76 -4.67
CA GLY A 337 -17.55 6.81 -3.92
C GLY A 337 -16.69 5.86 -4.77
N ASN A 338 -16.78 5.86 -6.10
CA ASN A 338 -16.13 4.84 -6.94
C ASN A 338 -14.63 4.76 -6.75
N ILE A 339 -13.96 5.90 -6.83
CA ILE A 339 -12.50 5.94 -6.74
C ILE A 339 -12.01 5.48 -5.37
N VAL A 340 -12.62 5.99 -4.30
CA VAL A 340 -12.21 5.58 -2.96
C VAL A 340 -12.52 4.09 -2.74
N PHE A 341 -13.62 3.58 -3.32
CA PHE A 341 -13.92 2.17 -3.28
C PHE A 341 -12.87 1.31 -4.00
N THR A 342 -12.39 1.74 -5.17
CA THR A 342 -11.39 0.99 -5.93
C THR A 342 -10.08 0.90 -5.16
N GLU A 343 -9.65 2.01 -4.54
CA GLU A 343 -8.44 1.98 -3.69
C GLU A 343 -8.63 1.13 -2.42
N LEU A 344 -9.80 1.14 -1.81
CA LEU A 344 -10.09 0.29 -0.65
C LEU A 344 -10.14 -1.19 -1.05
N ASN A 345 -10.80 -1.53 -2.16
CA ASN A 345 -11.07 -2.92 -2.52
C ASN A 345 -9.82 -3.70 -2.97
N HIS A 346 -8.77 -3.03 -3.45
CA HIS A 346 -7.48 -3.66 -3.77
C HIS A 346 -6.94 -4.46 -2.57
N ASN A 347 -7.15 -3.94 -1.37
CA ASN A 347 -6.75 -4.56 -0.10
C ASN A 347 -7.56 -5.83 0.23
N PHE A 348 -8.68 -6.08 -0.44
CA PHE A 348 -9.51 -7.28 -0.24
C PHE A 348 -9.34 -8.29 -1.37
N ILE A 349 -9.28 -7.82 -2.62
CA ILE A 349 -9.02 -8.67 -3.80
C ILE A 349 -7.64 -9.32 -3.66
N GLY A 350 -6.64 -8.54 -3.24
CA GLY A 350 -5.26 -8.98 -3.19
C GLY A 350 -5.06 -10.25 -2.33
N PRO A 351 -5.44 -10.23 -1.05
CA PRO A 351 -5.39 -11.41 -0.18
C PRO A 351 -6.25 -12.58 -0.68
N GLU A 352 -7.43 -12.31 -1.25
CA GLU A 352 -8.34 -13.35 -1.73
C GLU A 352 -7.69 -14.17 -2.84
N ILE A 353 -7.05 -13.50 -3.81
CA ILE A 353 -6.44 -14.21 -4.93
C ILE A 353 -5.10 -14.84 -4.59
N GLN A 354 -4.44 -14.46 -3.50
CA GLN A 354 -3.20 -15.10 -3.03
C GLN A 354 -3.40 -16.55 -2.58
N LYS A 355 -4.64 -17.01 -2.42
CA LYS A 355 -4.94 -18.42 -2.15
C LYS A 355 -4.40 -19.29 -3.29
N SER A 356 -3.67 -20.35 -2.91
CA SER A 356 -2.94 -21.22 -3.85
C SER A 356 -3.84 -21.88 -4.89
N GLU A 357 -5.09 -22.17 -4.53
CA GLU A 357 -6.10 -22.74 -5.43
C GLU A 357 -6.44 -21.86 -6.64
N TYR A 358 -6.27 -20.53 -6.56
CA TYR A 358 -6.60 -19.60 -7.64
C TYR A 358 -5.40 -19.22 -8.51
N GLN A 359 -4.19 -19.22 -7.93
CA GLN A 359 -2.97 -18.77 -8.59
C GLN A 359 -2.69 -19.49 -9.92
N LYS A 360 -2.91 -20.81 -9.96
CA LYS A 360 -2.73 -21.60 -11.18
C LYS A 360 -3.72 -21.19 -12.28
N GLY A 361 -5.00 -21.02 -11.93
CA GLY A 361 -6.03 -20.62 -12.88
C GLY A 361 -5.78 -19.24 -13.47
N ILE A 362 -5.42 -18.26 -12.62
CA ILE A 362 -5.09 -16.89 -13.05
C ILE A 362 -3.88 -16.90 -13.98
N LYS A 363 -2.80 -17.61 -13.63
CA LYS A 363 -1.63 -17.71 -14.50
C LYS A 363 -1.98 -18.30 -15.88
N VAL A 364 -2.84 -19.33 -15.91
CA VAL A 364 -3.28 -19.98 -17.15
C VAL A 364 -4.18 -19.06 -17.97
N ALA A 365 -5.07 -18.29 -17.34
CA ALA A 365 -5.99 -17.39 -18.03
C ALA A 365 -5.28 -16.22 -18.71
N PHE A 366 -4.25 -15.66 -18.07
CA PHE A 366 -3.55 -14.45 -18.55
C PHE A 366 -2.17 -14.75 -19.14
N GLU A 367 -1.93 -15.98 -19.59
CA GLU A 367 -0.71 -16.37 -20.30
C GLU A 367 -0.50 -15.51 -21.56
N LYS A 368 -1.59 -15.14 -22.22
CA LYS A 368 -1.64 -14.23 -23.37
C LYS A 368 -2.40 -12.96 -22.98
N LEU A 369 -1.65 -11.93 -22.58
CA LEU A 369 -2.25 -10.67 -22.08
C LEU A 369 -2.96 -9.87 -23.18
N ASP A 370 -2.58 -10.06 -24.43
CA ASP A 370 -3.21 -9.43 -25.60
C ASP A 370 -4.66 -9.88 -25.82
N THR A 371 -5.09 -11.03 -25.28
CA THR A 371 -6.52 -11.39 -25.20
C THR A 371 -7.30 -10.36 -24.35
N TRP A 372 -6.68 -9.86 -23.28
CA TRP A 372 -7.36 -9.12 -22.22
C TRP A 372 -7.17 -7.61 -22.31
N ILE A 373 -6.06 -7.18 -22.90
CA ILE A 373 -5.62 -5.79 -22.95
C ILE A 373 -5.30 -5.38 -24.39
N GLU A 374 -5.70 -4.17 -24.75
CA GLU A 374 -5.37 -3.53 -26.02
C GLU A 374 -3.94 -2.97 -26.05
N ASN A 375 -3.24 -3.15 -27.17
CA ASN A 375 -1.86 -2.69 -27.32
C ASN A 375 -1.81 -1.15 -27.37
N GLY A 376 -0.85 -0.54 -26.68
CA GLY A 376 -0.71 0.91 -26.53
C GLY A 376 -1.72 1.55 -25.57
N SER A 377 -2.61 0.78 -24.97
CA SER A 377 -3.66 1.30 -24.09
C SER A 377 -3.13 1.75 -22.72
N PRO A 378 -3.90 2.56 -21.96
CA PRO A 378 -3.61 2.79 -20.55
C PRO A 378 -3.48 1.50 -19.73
N ALA A 379 -4.30 0.48 -20.03
CA ALA A 379 -4.25 -0.80 -19.34
C ALA A 379 -2.91 -1.53 -19.56
N GLU A 380 -2.38 -1.53 -20.78
CA GLU A 380 -1.09 -2.18 -21.07
C GLU A 380 0.06 -1.53 -20.29
N ARG A 381 0.06 -0.21 -20.16
CA ARG A 381 1.13 0.50 -19.45
C ARG A 381 1.16 0.22 -17.94
N ALA A 382 0.01 -0.08 -17.33
CA ALA A 382 -0.13 -0.19 -15.88
C ALA A 382 -0.37 -1.62 -15.38
N TYR A 383 -0.92 -2.53 -16.21
CA TYR A 383 -1.39 -3.86 -15.79
C TYR A 383 -0.85 -4.98 -16.69
N ASN A 384 0.43 -4.88 -17.07
CA ASN A 384 1.14 -5.77 -18.00
C ASN A 384 1.56 -7.15 -17.44
N ASN A 385 0.89 -7.65 -16.40
CA ASN A 385 1.12 -9.01 -15.91
C ASN A 385 -0.20 -9.65 -15.46
N ALA A 386 -0.23 -10.98 -15.43
CA ALA A 386 -1.43 -11.76 -15.12
C ALA A 386 -2.15 -11.33 -13.84
N ARG A 387 -1.36 -11.07 -12.79
CA ARG A 387 -1.84 -10.68 -11.47
C ARG A 387 -2.49 -9.29 -11.52
N ALA A 388 -1.75 -8.30 -12.04
CA ALA A 388 -2.24 -6.92 -12.11
C ALA A 388 -3.47 -6.78 -13.01
N CYS A 389 -3.51 -7.51 -14.14
CA CYS A 389 -4.67 -7.49 -15.03
C CYS A 389 -5.91 -8.07 -14.36
N PHE A 390 -5.81 -9.26 -13.74
CA PHE A 390 -6.93 -9.85 -13.00
C PHE A 390 -7.41 -8.95 -11.87
N ASP A 391 -6.48 -8.41 -11.07
CA ASP A 391 -6.79 -7.52 -9.94
C ASP A 391 -7.59 -6.30 -10.42
N GLU A 392 -7.24 -5.72 -11.57
CA GLU A 392 -7.92 -4.54 -12.10
C GLU A 392 -9.28 -4.85 -12.76
N TYR A 393 -9.44 -6.02 -13.39
CA TYR A 393 -10.76 -6.50 -13.80
C TYR A 393 -11.69 -6.65 -12.59
N MET A 394 -11.22 -7.28 -11.52
CA MET A 394 -12.00 -7.41 -10.29
C MET A 394 -12.28 -6.05 -9.65
N ASN A 395 -11.29 -5.18 -9.56
CA ASN A 395 -11.39 -3.85 -8.94
C ASN A 395 -12.62 -3.08 -9.44
N TRP A 396 -12.79 -2.98 -10.75
CA TRP A 396 -13.90 -2.26 -11.36
C TRP A 396 -15.19 -3.08 -11.43
N ALA A 397 -15.12 -4.40 -11.56
CA ALA A 397 -16.33 -5.23 -11.53
C ALA A 397 -17.00 -5.22 -10.13
N LEU A 398 -16.23 -5.08 -9.06
CA LEU A 398 -16.80 -4.86 -7.72
C LEU A 398 -17.54 -3.52 -7.59
N VAL A 399 -17.17 -2.50 -8.39
CA VAL A 399 -17.94 -1.23 -8.46
C VAL A 399 -19.35 -1.51 -9.01
N SER A 400 -19.46 -2.34 -10.05
CA SER A 400 -20.76 -2.76 -10.59
C SER A 400 -21.60 -3.50 -9.55
N LEU A 401 -21.00 -4.41 -8.78
CA LEU A 401 -21.73 -5.08 -7.69
C LEU A 401 -22.18 -4.09 -6.61
N ARG A 402 -21.39 -3.05 -6.31
CA ARG A 402 -21.80 -1.97 -5.41
C ARG A 402 -22.99 -1.19 -5.96
N TYR A 403 -23.04 -0.92 -7.27
CA TYR A 403 -24.20 -0.30 -7.89
C TYR A 403 -25.46 -1.17 -7.77
N ILE A 404 -25.34 -2.49 -7.98
CA ILE A 404 -26.47 -3.41 -7.79
C ILE A 404 -27.07 -3.31 -6.39
N ASP A 405 -26.23 -3.15 -5.37
CA ASP A 405 -26.71 -3.13 -3.99
C ASP A 405 -27.18 -1.75 -3.50
N TYR A 406 -26.59 -0.65 -3.99
CA TYR A 406 -26.79 0.69 -3.39
C TYR A 406 -27.30 1.76 -4.35
N ALA A 407 -27.09 1.63 -5.66
CA ALA A 407 -27.60 2.63 -6.60
C ALA A 407 -29.12 2.44 -6.83
N PRO A 408 -29.86 3.53 -7.14
CA PRO A 408 -31.28 3.44 -7.45
C PRO A 408 -31.55 2.41 -8.56
N PRO A 409 -32.50 1.46 -8.38
CA PRO A 409 -32.70 0.35 -9.33
C PRO A 409 -32.88 0.78 -10.79
N GLY A 410 -33.58 1.89 -11.05
CA GLY A 410 -33.80 2.42 -12.40
C GLY A 410 -32.55 3.03 -13.07
N GLU A 411 -31.45 3.21 -12.34
CA GLU A 411 -30.21 3.83 -12.83
C GLU A 411 -29.00 2.88 -12.80
N GLN A 412 -29.14 1.68 -12.23
CA GLN A 412 -28.05 0.70 -12.10
C GLN A 412 -27.44 0.33 -13.45
N ASP A 413 -28.26 -0.10 -14.41
CA ASP A 413 -27.78 -0.55 -15.72
C ASP A 413 -27.07 0.57 -16.49
N LYS A 414 -27.55 1.81 -16.36
CA LYS A 414 -26.94 2.98 -17.00
C LYS A 414 -25.57 3.30 -16.39
N LEU A 415 -25.44 3.22 -15.06
CA LEU A 415 -24.17 3.42 -14.36
C LEU A 415 -23.15 2.35 -14.73
N ILE A 416 -23.58 1.09 -14.76
CA ILE A 416 -22.75 -0.08 -15.12
C ILE A 416 -22.27 0.06 -16.57
N LEU A 417 -23.18 0.27 -17.52
CA LEU A 417 -22.86 0.41 -18.94
C LEU A 417 -21.84 1.54 -19.19
N LYS A 418 -22.00 2.68 -18.50
CA LYS A 418 -21.06 3.80 -18.62
C LYS A 418 -19.66 3.43 -18.11
N MET A 419 -19.57 2.67 -17.03
CA MET A 419 -18.31 2.19 -16.48
C MET A 419 -17.66 1.14 -17.38
N GLU A 420 -18.42 0.16 -17.87
CA GLU A 420 -17.96 -0.85 -18.82
C GLU A 420 -17.37 -0.20 -20.08
N LYS A 421 -18.09 0.75 -20.69
CA LYS A 421 -17.59 1.50 -21.85
C LYS A 421 -16.27 2.20 -21.55
N TYR A 422 -16.14 2.82 -20.38
CA TYR A 422 -14.88 3.46 -20.00
C TYR A 422 -13.72 2.44 -19.88
N GLN A 423 -13.96 1.29 -19.27
CA GLN A 423 -12.96 0.24 -19.13
C GLN A 423 -12.55 -0.36 -20.48
N VAL A 424 -13.50 -0.57 -21.40
CA VAL A 424 -13.22 -1.13 -22.73
C VAL A 424 -12.62 -0.07 -23.67
N GLU A 425 -13.33 1.03 -23.92
CA GLU A 425 -13.04 1.99 -24.98
C GLU A 425 -11.92 2.98 -24.61
N VAL A 426 -11.81 3.33 -23.33
CA VAL A 426 -10.82 4.32 -22.87
C VAL A 426 -9.60 3.66 -22.26
N ARG A 427 -9.79 2.65 -21.40
CA ARG A 427 -8.68 2.00 -20.71
C ARG A 427 -8.08 0.83 -21.48
N GLY A 428 -8.86 0.17 -22.35
CA GLY A 428 -8.37 -0.91 -23.22
C GLY A 428 -8.52 -2.32 -22.64
N PHE A 429 -9.42 -2.54 -21.67
CA PHE A 429 -9.71 -3.89 -21.16
C PHE A 429 -10.74 -4.60 -22.05
N LYS A 430 -10.26 -5.31 -23.07
CA LYS A 430 -11.04 -5.85 -24.20
C LYS A 430 -12.32 -6.59 -23.79
N LYS A 431 -12.24 -7.44 -22.77
CA LYS A 431 -13.33 -8.33 -22.35
C LYS A 431 -14.01 -7.89 -21.06
N PHE A 432 -13.78 -6.65 -20.62
CA PHE A 432 -14.29 -6.18 -19.33
C PHE A 432 -15.81 -6.24 -19.24
N ALA A 433 -16.53 -5.76 -20.27
CA ALA A 433 -17.99 -5.79 -20.28
C ALA A 433 -18.55 -7.23 -20.21
N GLU A 434 -17.97 -8.17 -20.96
CA GLU A 434 -18.38 -9.58 -20.93
C GLU A 434 -18.17 -10.20 -19.53
N PHE A 435 -17.02 -9.90 -18.92
CA PHE A 435 -16.71 -10.34 -17.57
C PHE A 435 -17.65 -9.74 -16.53
N ASP A 436 -17.88 -8.42 -16.59
CA ASP A 436 -18.69 -7.70 -15.61
C ASP A 436 -20.13 -8.20 -15.64
N GLN A 437 -20.71 -8.38 -16.84
CA GLN A 437 -22.04 -8.97 -16.98
C GLN A 437 -22.12 -10.40 -16.46
N PHE A 438 -21.09 -11.23 -16.70
CA PHE A 438 -21.01 -12.57 -16.10
C PHE A 438 -21.02 -12.49 -14.57
N LEU A 439 -20.18 -11.63 -13.98
CA LEU A 439 -20.07 -11.47 -12.53
C LEU A 439 -21.37 -10.95 -11.92
N ILE A 440 -22.03 -9.98 -12.55
CA ILE A 440 -23.34 -9.45 -12.10
C ILE A 440 -24.39 -10.56 -12.08
N GLN A 441 -24.45 -11.38 -13.12
CA GLN A 441 -25.40 -12.51 -13.18
C GLN A 441 -25.09 -13.56 -12.13
N LEU A 442 -23.81 -13.90 -11.96
CA LEU A 442 -23.35 -14.82 -10.93
C LEU A 442 -23.70 -14.29 -9.53
N TYR A 443 -23.46 -13.01 -9.28
CA TYR A 443 -23.79 -12.33 -8.04
C TYR A 443 -25.30 -12.36 -7.79
N LYS A 444 -26.14 -11.95 -8.74
CA LYS A 444 -27.60 -11.94 -8.59
C LYS A 444 -28.20 -13.33 -8.32
N LYS A 445 -27.57 -14.40 -8.84
CA LYS A 445 -28.04 -15.80 -8.69
C LYS A 445 -27.43 -16.53 -7.50
N ARG A 446 -26.49 -15.92 -6.77
CA ARG A 446 -25.83 -16.54 -5.62
C ARG A 446 -26.85 -16.90 -4.54
N LYS A 447 -26.55 -17.91 -3.74
CA LYS A 447 -27.36 -18.25 -2.56
C LYS A 447 -27.29 -17.10 -1.54
N VAL A 448 -28.32 -16.96 -0.72
CA VAL A 448 -28.45 -15.84 0.25
C VAL A 448 -27.24 -15.74 1.20
N ASP A 449 -26.64 -16.88 1.54
CA ASP A 449 -25.47 -17.01 2.41
C ASP A 449 -24.12 -16.91 1.69
N GLN A 450 -24.10 -16.93 0.35
CA GLN A 450 -22.86 -16.79 -0.42
C GLN A 450 -22.41 -15.34 -0.51
N VAL A 451 -21.13 -15.14 -0.24
CA VAL A 451 -20.43 -13.85 -0.38
C VAL A 451 -19.61 -13.82 -1.67
N VAL A 452 -19.13 -12.64 -2.09
CA VAL A 452 -18.29 -12.54 -3.31
C VAL A 452 -17.07 -13.44 -3.25
N ALA A 453 -16.40 -13.57 -2.08
CA ALA A 453 -15.27 -14.48 -1.92
C ALA A 453 -15.62 -15.95 -2.27
N ASP A 454 -16.85 -16.41 -2.05
CA ASP A 454 -17.28 -17.77 -2.38
C ASP A 454 -17.48 -17.97 -3.89
N LEU A 455 -17.55 -16.88 -4.67
CA LEU A 455 -17.75 -16.90 -6.13
C LEU A 455 -16.42 -16.98 -6.89
N TYR A 456 -15.27 -16.78 -6.22
CA TYR A 456 -13.95 -16.78 -6.86
C TYR A 456 -13.62 -18.03 -7.68
N PRO A 457 -14.00 -19.27 -7.29
CA PRO A 457 -13.78 -20.44 -8.14
C PRO A 457 -14.41 -20.28 -9.53
N GLN A 458 -15.66 -19.79 -9.59
CA GLN A 458 -16.41 -19.60 -10.84
C GLN A 458 -15.88 -18.40 -11.63
N ILE A 459 -15.44 -17.34 -10.94
CA ILE A 459 -14.78 -16.17 -11.54
C ILE A 459 -13.50 -16.60 -12.25
N VAL A 460 -12.59 -17.31 -11.55
CA VAL A 460 -11.33 -17.79 -12.12
C VAL A 460 -11.59 -18.76 -13.27
N GLU A 461 -12.56 -19.65 -13.13
CA GLU A 461 -12.95 -20.57 -14.22
C GLU A 461 -13.45 -19.82 -15.47
N TRP A 462 -14.21 -18.73 -15.31
CA TRP A 462 -14.63 -17.90 -16.43
C TRP A 462 -13.43 -17.34 -17.19
N PHE A 463 -12.43 -16.79 -16.49
CA PHE A 463 -11.22 -16.29 -17.15
C PHE A 463 -10.46 -17.41 -17.88
N VAL A 464 -10.37 -18.61 -17.30
CA VAL A 464 -9.71 -19.76 -17.94
C VAL A 464 -10.45 -20.20 -19.21
N LYS A 465 -11.78 -20.16 -19.24
CA LYS A 465 -12.60 -20.57 -20.39
C LYS A 465 -12.63 -19.53 -21.52
N ASN A 466 -12.38 -18.27 -21.20
CA ASN A 466 -12.53 -17.14 -22.14
C ASN A 466 -11.19 -16.51 -22.52
N LYS A 467 -10.07 -17.22 -22.35
CA LYS A 467 -8.71 -16.74 -22.70
C LYS A 467 -8.35 -16.83 -24.18
#